data_AF-A0A1H7L009-F1
#
_entry.id   AF-A0A1H7L009-F1
#
_cell.length_a   1.000
_cell.length_b   1.000
_cell.length_c   1.000
_cell.angle_alpha   90.00
_cell.angle_beta   90.00
_cell.angle_gamma   90.00
#
_symmetry.space_group_name_H-M   'P 1'
#
loop_
_entity.id
_entity.type
_entity.pdbx_description
1 polymer ?
#
loop_
_entity_poly.entity_id
_entity_poly.type
_entity_poly.pdbx_seq_one_letter_code
_entity_poly.pdbx_strand_id
1 'polypeptide(L)'
;MVVLVAVIAVCLIAIIVFIKLGRSTESALEDVDEQLVITAEHEARLEYMQNDLITQVVYDAENKTFVDPTMAKSTVEPYGSSKKNRGKYLLITIGNDETVSSKWVTP
;
A
#
# COMPACT_ATOMS: atom_id res chain seq x y z
N MET A 1 35.22 -34.83 -1.69
CA MET A 1 33.74 -34.97 -1.78
C MET A 1 33.00 -34.30 -0.63
N VAL A 2 33.37 -34.57 0.64
CA VAL A 2 32.65 -34.04 1.82
C VAL A 2 32.53 -32.50 1.83
N VAL A 3 33.60 -31.79 1.48
CA VAL A 3 33.60 -30.31 1.43
C VAL A 3 32.65 -29.77 0.36
N LEU A 4 32.59 -30.41 -0.82
CA LEU A 4 31.70 -30.00 -1.91
C LEU A 4 30.23 -30.18 -1.53
N VAL A 5 29.92 -31.30 -0.87
CA VAL A 5 28.57 -31.60 -0.38
C VAL A 5 28.15 -30.63 0.73
N ALA A 6 29.07 -30.28 1.63
CA ALA A 6 28.82 -29.31 2.69
C ALA A 6 28.52 -27.90 2.13
N VAL A 7 29.27 -27.45 1.12
CA VAL A 7 29.04 -26.15 0.47
C VAL A 7 27.66 -26.11 -0.20
N ILE A 8 27.28 -27.18 -0.93
CA ILE A 8 25.97 -27.28 -1.57
C ILE A 8 24.84 -27.24 -0.52
N ALA A 9 25.00 -27.97 0.60
CA ALA A 9 24.02 -27.97 1.67
C ALA A 9 23.83 -26.59 2.32
N VAL A 10 24.92 -25.85 2.56
CA VAL A 10 24.85 -24.48 3.10
C VAL A 10 24.17 -23.52 2.12
N CYS A 11 24.48 -23.61 0.82
CA CYS A 11 23.80 -22.82 -0.20
C CYS A 11 22.30 -23.07 -0.24
N LEU A 12 21.86 -24.34 -0.14
CA LEU A 12 20.44 -24.68 -0.13
C LEU A 12 19.72 -24.12 1.10
N ILE A 13 20.33 -24.21 2.28
CA ILE A 13 19.76 -23.65 3.51
C ILE A 13 19.65 -22.12 3.41
N ALA A 14 20.68 -21.44 2.90
CA ALA A 14 20.66 -20.00 2.70
C ALA A 14 19.51 -19.56 1.77
N ILE A 15 19.28 -20.31 0.67
CA ILE A 15 18.17 -20.05 -0.25
C ILE A 15 16.81 -20.21 0.45
N ILE A 16 16.63 -21.28 1.22
CA ILE A 16 15.36 -21.53 1.93
C ILE A 16 15.08 -20.42 2.95
N VAL A 17 16.10 -20.00 3.72
CA VAL A 17 15.99 -18.90 4.68
C VAL A 17 15.64 -17.60 3.98
N PHE A 18 16.32 -17.28 2.88
CA PHE A 18 16.05 -16.08 2.09
C PHE A 18 14.61 -16.06 1.53
N ILE A 19 14.13 -17.20 1.01
CA ILE A 19 12.75 -17.32 0.51
C ILE A 19 11.74 -17.15 1.65
N LYS A 20 11.98 -17.76 2.82
CA LYS A 20 11.07 -17.62 3.97
C LYS A 20 11.04 -16.20 4.52
N LEU A 21 12.20 -15.55 4.71
CA LEU A 21 12.25 -14.15 5.13
C LEU A 21 11.54 -13.26 4.12
N GLY A 22 11.86 -13.41 2.82
CA GLY A 22 11.25 -12.59 1.77
C GLY A 22 9.72 -12.72 1.69
N ARG A 23 9.16 -13.91 1.98
CA ARG A 23 7.71 -14.10 2.07
C ARG A 23 7.10 -13.47 3.32
N SER A 24 7.76 -13.61 4.47
CA SER A 24 7.28 -13.02 5.73
C SER A 24 7.30 -11.50 5.68
N THR A 25 8.33 -10.91 5.08
CA THR A 25 8.43 -9.46 4.89
C THR A 25 7.39 -8.96 3.91
N GLU A 26 7.14 -9.68 2.81
CA GLU A 26 6.09 -9.29 1.86
C GLU A 26 4.71 -9.28 2.52
N SER A 27 4.39 -10.32 3.29
CA SER A 27 3.12 -10.39 4.03
C SER A 27 2.95 -9.19 4.97
N ALA A 28 4.01 -8.81 5.69
CA ALA A 28 3.96 -7.64 6.57
C ALA A 28 3.77 -6.32 5.80
N LEU A 29 4.32 -6.20 4.59
CA LEU A 29 4.12 -5.02 3.74
C LEU A 29 2.72 -4.97 3.12
N GLU A 30 2.15 -6.14 2.78
CA GLU A 30 0.75 -6.26 2.36
C GLU A 30 -0.21 -5.86 3.51
N ASP A 31 0.08 -6.29 4.74
CA ASP A 31 -0.71 -5.90 5.92
C ASP A 31 -0.67 -4.38 6.15
N VAL A 32 0.49 -3.73 5.94
CA VAL A 32 0.62 -2.27 6.02
C VAL A 32 -0.23 -1.58 4.95
N ASP A 33 -0.18 -2.06 3.71
CA ASP A 33 -1.00 -1.52 2.62
C ASP A 33 -2.51 -1.68 2.92
N GLU A 34 -2.93 -2.80 3.50
CA GLU A 34 -4.32 -3.05 3.89
C GLU A 34 -4.77 -2.10 5.02
N GLN A 35 -3.94 -1.91 6.04
CA GLN A 35 -4.25 -0.96 7.13
C GLN A 35 -4.36 0.49 6.63
N LEU A 36 -3.53 0.86 5.64
CA LEU A 36 -3.60 2.15 4.97
C LEU A 36 -4.92 2.33 4.24
N VAL A 37 -5.39 1.29 3.53
CA VAL A 37 -6.70 1.30 2.88
C VAL A 37 -7.81 1.51 3.89
N ILE A 38 -7.83 0.71 4.96
CA ILE A 38 -8.88 0.79 5.99
C ILE A 38 -8.91 2.18 6.63
N THR A 39 -7.74 2.73 6.93
CA THR A 39 -7.62 4.06 7.54
C THR A 39 -8.11 5.14 6.59
N ALA A 40 -7.66 5.14 5.34
CA ALA A 40 -8.08 6.11 4.34
C ALA A 40 -9.59 6.05 4.05
N GLU A 41 -10.17 4.85 3.99
CA GLU A 41 -11.62 4.69 3.82
C GLU A 41 -12.40 5.18 5.04
N HIS A 42 -11.89 4.96 6.25
CA HIS A 42 -12.49 5.47 7.47
C HIS A 42 -12.49 7.01 7.50
N GLU A 43 -11.34 7.63 7.26
CA GLU A 43 -11.18 9.08 7.21
C GLU A 43 -12.06 9.70 6.10
N ALA A 44 -12.13 9.07 4.93
CA ALA A 44 -12.95 9.56 3.83
C ALA A 44 -14.45 9.56 4.17
N ARG A 45 -14.93 8.56 4.92
CA ARG A 45 -16.31 8.55 5.43
C ARG A 45 -16.55 9.69 6.42
N LEU A 46 -15.59 9.95 7.31
CA LEU A 46 -15.68 11.05 8.27
C LEU A 46 -15.72 12.41 7.57
N GLU A 47 -14.92 12.57 6.52
CA GLU A 47 -14.84 13.83 5.78
C GLU A 47 -16.07 14.06 4.89
N TYR A 48 -16.59 13.01 4.25
CA TYR A 48 -17.83 13.08 3.49
C TYR A 48 -19.02 13.54 4.35
N MET A 49 -19.16 13.02 5.57
CA MET A 49 -20.20 13.45 6.51
C MET A 49 -20.12 14.96 6.86
N GLN A 50 -18.96 15.58 6.66
CA GLN A 50 -18.73 17.01 6.90
C GLN A 50 -18.84 17.83 5.62
N ASN A 51 -18.64 17.23 4.44
CA ASN A 51 -18.57 17.93 3.16
C ASN A 51 -19.00 17.02 1.99
N ASP A 52 -20.26 17.14 1.57
CA ASP A 52 -20.93 16.34 0.52
C ASP A 52 -20.33 16.47 -0.90
N LEU A 53 -19.32 17.32 -1.10
CA LEU A 53 -18.77 17.62 -2.43
C LEU A 53 -17.60 16.71 -2.84
N ILE A 54 -17.15 15.83 -1.96
CA ILE A 54 -15.96 15.01 -2.20
C ILE A 54 -16.35 13.73 -2.95
N THR A 55 -16.15 13.71 -4.27
CA THR A 55 -16.41 12.51 -5.09
C THR A 55 -15.18 11.65 -5.32
N GLN A 56 -13.99 12.27 -5.43
CA GLN A 56 -12.75 11.55 -5.68
C GLN A 56 -11.52 12.30 -5.16
N VAL A 57 -10.71 11.63 -4.36
CA VAL A 57 -9.54 12.22 -3.69
C VAL A 57 -8.40 11.22 -3.58
N VAL A 58 -7.17 11.71 -3.58
CA VAL A 58 -5.98 10.92 -3.26
C VAL A 58 -5.67 11.10 -1.77
N TYR A 59 -5.47 9.99 -1.06
CA TYR A 59 -5.04 10.03 0.33
C TYR A 59 -3.53 10.28 0.40
N ASP A 60 -3.13 11.34 1.09
CA ASP A 60 -1.74 11.61 1.46
C ASP A 60 -1.43 10.91 2.78
N ALA A 61 -0.69 9.80 2.72
CA ALA A 61 -0.35 9.02 3.91
C ALA A 61 0.60 9.73 4.88
N GLU A 62 1.41 10.68 4.40
CA GLU A 62 2.36 11.42 5.22
C GLU A 62 1.64 12.49 6.02
N ASN A 63 0.86 13.31 5.34
CA ASN A 63 0.13 14.42 5.95
C ASN A 63 -1.22 14.01 6.53
N LYS A 64 -1.70 12.80 6.24
CA LYS A 64 -3.03 12.27 6.61
C LYS A 64 -4.17 13.18 6.14
N THR A 65 -4.05 13.67 4.92
CA THR A 65 -5.03 14.58 4.31
C THR A 65 -5.50 14.05 2.96
N PHE A 66 -6.63 14.56 2.49
CA PHE A 66 -7.12 14.29 1.14
C PHE A 66 -6.71 15.41 0.19
N VAL A 67 -6.20 15.01 -0.97
CA VAL A 67 -5.74 15.92 -2.01
C VAL A 67 -6.51 15.66 -3.30
N ASP A 68 -6.79 16.73 -4.04
CA ASP A 68 -7.38 16.62 -5.37
C ASP A 68 -6.49 15.72 -6.27
N PRO A 69 -7.06 14.72 -6.98
CA PRO A 69 -6.29 13.82 -7.84
C PRO A 69 -5.44 14.55 -8.90
N THR A 70 -5.85 15.73 -9.35
CA THR A 70 -5.12 16.55 -10.32
C THR A 70 -3.86 17.20 -9.72
N MET A 71 -3.86 17.47 -8.42
CA MET A 71 -2.75 18.06 -7.69
C MET A 71 -1.79 17.01 -7.11
N ALA A 72 -2.29 15.80 -6.85
CA ALA A 72 -1.56 14.72 -6.18
C ALA A 72 -0.18 14.44 -6.76
N LYS A 73 -0.03 14.48 -8.10
CA LYS A 73 1.28 14.30 -8.78
C LYS A 73 2.37 15.28 -8.34
N SER A 74 1.98 16.47 -7.91
CA SER A 74 2.88 17.56 -7.55
C SER A 74 3.03 17.76 -6.04
N THR A 75 2.11 17.22 -5.25
CA THR A 75 2.02 17.50 -3.80
C THR A 75 2.09 16.25 -2.92
N VAL A 76 1.86 15.05 -3.46
CA VAL A 76 1.83 13.80 -2.69
C VAL A 76 2.92 12.87 -3.19
N GLU A 77 3.72 12.36 -2.25
CA GLU A 77 4.72 11.32 -2.55
C GLU A 77 4.04 9.94 -2.64
N PRO A 78 4.31 9.15 -3.70
CA PRO A 78 3.74 7.80 -3.81
C PRO A 78 4.35 6.85 -2.76
N TYR A 79 3.51 6.12 -2.01
CA TYR A 79 3.95 5.47 -0.76
C TYR A 79 3.62 3.98 -0.62
N GLY A 80 2.91 3.36 -1.56
CA GLY A 80 2.57 1.92 -1.42
C GLY A 80 3.80 1.07 -1.11
N SER A 81 3.65 0.10 -0.21
CA SER A 81 4.77 -0.58 0.45
C SER A 81 4.99 -2.01 -0.03
N SER A 82 3.92 -2.75 -0.35
CA SER A 82 4.04 -4.10 -0.95
C SER A 82 4.65 -4.03 -2.35
N LYS A 83 5.21 -5.13 -2.84
CA LYS A 83 5.68 -5.23 -4.24
C LYS A 83 4.58 -4.88 -5.24
N LYS A 84 3.32 -5.19 -4.91
CA LYS A 84 2.16 -4.93 -5.78
C LYS A 84 1.83 -3.44 -5.86
N ASN A 85 1.96 -2.71 -4.77
CA ASN A 85 1.54 -1.31 -4.68
C ASN A 85 2.70 -0.32 -4.63
N ARG A 86 3.94 -0.80 -4.73
CA ARG A 86 5.12 0.03 -4.54
C ARG A 86 5.10 1.30 -5.38
N GLY A 87 5.16 2.46 -4.72
CA GLY A 87 5.18 3.75 -5.39
C GLY A 87 3.88 4.13 -6.11
N LYS A 88 2.73 3.64 -5.62
CA LYS A 88 1.40 4.05 -6.06
C LYS A 88 0.74 4.99 -5.05
N TYR A 89 -0.27 5.71 -5.52
CA TYR A 89 -1.22 6.45 -4.70
C TYR A 89 -2.43 5.58 -4.34
N LEU A 90 -3.10 5.94 -3.26
CA LEU A 90 -4.42 5.42 -2.95
C LEU A 90 -5.49 6.44 -3.32
N LEU A 91 -6.23 6.12 -4.38
CA LEU A 91 -7.38 6.90 -4.82
C LEU A 91 -8.62 6.41 -4.08
N ILE A 92 -9.28 7.32 -3.36
CA ILE A 92 -10.57 7.08 -2.74
C ILE A 92 -11.65 7.70 -3.62
N THR A 93 -12.71 6.94 -3.87
CA THR A 93 -13.89 7.38 -4.61
C THR A 93 -15.11 7.18 -3.73
N ILE A 94 -15.89 8.24 -3.57
CA ILE A 94 -17.12 8.25 -2.79
C ILE A 94 -18.29 8.29 -3.76
N GLY A 95 -19.09 7.23 -3.76
CA GLY A 95 -20.28 7.10 -4.57
C GLY A 95 -21.44 7.95 -4.03
N ASN A 96 -22.40 8.25 -4.90
CA ASN A 96 -23.61 9.00 -4.55
C ASN A 96 -24.49 8.29 -3.49
N ASP A 97 -24.23 7.02 -3.24
CA ASP A 97 -24.87 6.16 -2.23
C ASP A 97 -24.02 6.02 -0.95
N GLU A 98 -23.11 6.96 -0.72
CA GLU A 98 -22.16 6.97 0.42
C GLU A 98 -21.20 5.78 0.43
N THR A 99 -21.09 5.04 -0.68
CA THR A 99 -20.13 3.94 -0.80
C THR A 99 -18.73 4.50 -0.99
N VAL A 100 -17.87 4.26 0.00
CA VAL A 100 -16.44 4.56 -0.11
C VAL A 100 -15.73 3.36 -0.71
N SER A 101 -14.99 3.60 -1.78
CA SER A 101 -14.16 2.60 -2.44
C SER A 101 -12.74 3.12 -2.63
N SER A 102 -11.77 2.21 -2.56
CA SER A 102 -10.36 2.53 -2.68
C SER A 102 -9.70 1.80 -3.84
N LYS A 103 -8.74 2.47 -4.50
CA LYS A 103 -7.98 1.89 -5.60
C LYS A 103 -6.55 2.40 -5.62
N TRP A 104 -5.61 1.46 -5.70
CA TRP A 104 -4.21 1.78 -5.95
C TRP A 104 -4.03 2.24 -7.40
N VAL A 105 -3.53 3.46 -7.58
CA VAL A 105 -3.29 4.06 -8.90
C VAL A 105 -1.84 4.48 -9.05
N THR A 106 -1.30 4.29 -10.25
CA THR A 106 0.03 4.83 -10.57
C THR A 106 -0.03 6.36 -10.59
N PRO A 107 1.10 7.02 -10.26
CA PRO A 107 1.14 8.46 -10.20
C PRO A 107 0.56 9.19 -11.41
#